data_AF-Q5XUY2-F1
#
_entry.id   AF-Q5XUY2-F1
#
_cell.length_a   1.000
_cell.length_b   1.000
_cell.length_c   1.000
_cell.angle_alpha   90.00
_cell.angle_beta   90.00
_cell.angle_gamma   90.00
#
_symmetry.space_group_name_H-M   'P 1'
#
loop_
_entity.id
_entity.type
_entity.pdbx_description
1 polymer ?
#
loop_
_entity_poly.entity_id
_entity_poly.type
_entity_poly.pdbx_seq_one_letter_code
_entity_poly.pdbx_strand_id
1 'polypeptide(L)'
;MAVWSSFASKFFVNPPSSLRDVASWIQSRPVIASQPRPPNATITKLILQASISAIWKERNSRIFSVASCSIPVIRKSIDRSLRDRLLSFPAPSSSAPFLLAVYFGCIPFV
;
A
#
# COMPACT_ATOMS: atom_id res chain seq x y z
N MET A 1 -7.85 -11.10 -2.55
CA MET A 1 -7.10 -10.70 -1.34
C MET A 1 -5.62 -11.02 -1.39
N ALA A 2 -5.15 -12.07 -2.09
CA ALA A 2 -3.73 -12.48 -2.10
C ALA A 2 -2.72 -11.33 -2.31
N VAL A 3 -2.97 -10.44 -3.28
CA VAL A 3 -2.13 -9.25 -3.53
C VAL A 3 -2.06 -8.36 -2.28
N TRP A 4 -3.21 -7.93 -1.74
CA TRP A 4 -3.29 -7.14 -0.52
C TRP A 4 -2.60 -7.84 0.66
N SER A 5 -2.97 -9.08 0.94
CA SER A 5 -2.45 -9.87 2.06
C SER A 5 -0.92 -10.00 2.01
N SER A 6 -0.33 -10.08 0.81
CA SER A 6 1.13 -10.17 0.64
C SER A 6 1.89 -8.90 1.03
N PHE A 7 1.23 -7.74 0.97
CA PHE A 7 1.78 -6.49 1.50
C PHE A 7 1.37 -6.31 2.96
N ALA A 8 0.10 -6.49 3.27
CA ALA A 8 -0.46 -6.22 4.59
C ALA A 8 0.20 -7.06 5.70
N SER A 9 0.45 -8.36 5.45
CA SER A 9 1.14 -9.23 6.42
C SER A 9 2.56 -8.78 6.78
N LYS A 10 3.20 -7.95 5.95
CA LYS A 10 4.55 -7.43 6.22
C LYS A 10 4.55 -6.17 7.09
N PHE A 11 3.43 -5.47 7.12
CA PHE A 11 3.27 -4.25 7.93
C PHE A 11 2.46 -4.51 9.21
N PHE A 12 1.66 -5.58 9.25
CA PHE A 12 0.69 -5.82 10.32
C PHE A 12 0.70 -7.28 10.78
N VAL A 13 0.68 -7.48 12.10
CA VAL A 13 0.57 -8.82 12.73
C VAL A 13 -0.78 -9.47 12.40
N ASN A 14 -1.86 -8.69 12.41
CA ASN A 14 -3.21 -9.13 12.07
C ASN A 14 -3.77 -8.24 10.96
N PRO A 15 -3.39 -8.48 9.69
CA PRO A 15 -3.82 -7.66 8.58
C PRO A 15 -5.34 -7.80 8.34
N PRO A 16 -6.06 -6.72 8.03
CA PRO A 16 -7.48 -6.82 7.70
C PRO A 16 -7.69 -7.74 6.49
N SER A 17 -8.65 -8.67 6.58
CA SER A 17 -8.86 -9.74 5.60
C SER A 17 -9.90 -9.40 4.53
N SER A 18 -10.68 -8.33 4.71
CA SER A 18 -11.61 -7.79 3.71
C SER A 18 -11.35 -6.31 3.41
N LEU A 19 -11.74 -5.84 2.22
CA LEU A 19 -11.65 -4.40 1.87
C LEU A 19 -12.44 -3.52 2.84
N ARG A 20 -13.56 -4.03 3.35
CA ARG A 20 -14.39 -3.36 4.36
C ARG A 20 -13.59 -3.16 5.64
N ASP A 21 -12.91 -4.20 6.12
CA ASP A 21 -12.11 -4.13 7.34
C ASP A 21 -10.94 -3.16 7.19
N VAL A 22 -10.31 -3.09 6.00
CA VAL A 22 -9.27 -2.09 5.74
C VAL A 22 -9.85 -0.67 5.84
N ALA A 23 -11.04 -0.44 5.25
CA ALA A 23 -11.70 0.86 5.29
C ALA A 23 -12.07 1.27 6.72
N SER A 24 -12.73 0.37 7.46
CA SER A 24 -13.08 0.57 8.87
C SER A 24 -11.84 0.85 9.72
N TRP A 25 -10.73 0.14 9.46
CA TRP A 25 -9.48 0.36 10.17
C TRP A 25 -8.86 1.73 9.88
N ILE A 26 -8.82 2.15 8.61
CA ILE A 26 -8.34 3.50 8.23
C ILE A 26 -9.18 4.59 8.92
N GLN A 27 -10.49 4.38 9.05
CA GLN A 27 -11.42 5.31 9.70
C GLN A 27 -11.32 5.30 11.23
N SER A 28 -11.05 4.14 11.84
CA SER A 28 -10.96 3.99 13.30
C SER A 28 -9.78 4.72 13.94
N ARG A 29 -8.76 5.08 13.14
CA ARG A 29 -7.60 5.80 13.65
C ARG A 29 -7.99 7.27 13.87
N PRO A 30 -7.97 7.77 15.12
CA PRO A 30 -8.37 9.13 15.42
C PRO A 30 -7.51 10.09 14.61
N VAL A 31 -8.15 10.82 13.70
CA VAL A 31 -7.54 12.01 13.10
C VAL A 31 -7.67 13.10 14.17
N ILE A 32 -6.81 13.05 15.18
CA ILE A 32 -6.59 14.23 15.99
C ILE A 32 -6.00 15.24 15.00
N ALA A 33 -6.77 16.27 14.65
CA ALA A 33 -6.43 17.20 13.56
C ALA A 33 -5.03 17.81 13.71
N SER A 34 -4.51 17.87 14.94
CA SER A 34 -3.20 18.38 15.32
C SER A 34 -2.07 17.34 15.34
N GLN A 35 -2.33 16.04 15.15
CA GLN A 35 -1.28 15.03 15.12
C GLN A 35 -0.98 14.55 13.70
N PRO A 36 0.32 14.51 13.30
CA PRO A 36 0.69 13.92 12.03
C PRO A 36 0.28 12.45 12.00
N ARG A 37 -0.39 12.04 10.92
CA ARG A 37 -0.83 10.65 10.72
C ARG A 37 0.40 9.74 10.81
N PRO A 38 0.36 8.65 11.61
CA PRO A 38 1.50 7.77 11.76
C PRO A 38 1.91 7.18 10.40
N PRO A 39 3.22 6.99 10.14
CA PRO A 39 3.74 6.58 8.83
C PRO A 39 3.08 5.30 8.32
N ASN A 40 2.85 4.34 9.21
CA ASN A 40 2.20 3.07 8.88
C ASN A 40 0.79 3.27 8.33
N ALA A 41 -0.01 4.21 8.86
CA ALA A 41 -1.36 4.45 8.37
C ALA A 41 -1.35 5.07 6.97
N THR A 42 -0.41 5.98 6.70
CA THR A 42 -0.20 6.54 5.36
C THR A 42 0.21 5.45 4.36
N ILE A 43 1.18 4.61 4.72
CA ILE A 43 1.64 3.48 3.89
C ILE A 43 0.49 2.48 3.67
N THR A 44 -0.30 2.15 4.69
CA THR A 44 -1.47 1.26 4.59
C THR A 44 -2.46 1.76 3.54
N LYS A 45 -2.82 3.06 3.63
CA LYS A 45 -3.74 3.69 2.70
C LYS A 45 -3.19 3.64 1.28
N LEU A 46 -1.90 3.93 1.09
CA LEU A 46 -1.25 3.88 -0.21
C LEU A 46 -1.25 2.47 -0.79
N ILE A 47 -0.94 1.44 0.01
CA ILE A 47 -0.97 0.03 -0.42
C ILE A 47 -2.38 -0.35 -0.86
N LEU A 48 -3.41 0.05 -0.12
CA LEU A 48 -4.80 -0.22 -0.49
C LEU A 48 -5.15 0.44 -1.82
N GLN A 49 -4.86 1.74 -1.96
CA GLN A 49 -5.13 2.50 -3.19
C GLN A 49 -4.38 1.92 -4.39
N ALA A 50 -3.09 1.58 -4.23
CA ALA A 50 -2.29 0.97 -5.27
C ALA A 50 -2.80 -0.43 -5.64
N SER A 51 -3.20 -1.24 -4.66
CA SER A 51 -3.78 -2.57 -4.89
C SER A 51 -5.08 -2.49 -5.68
N ILE A 52 -6.00 -1.61 -5.28
CA ILE A 52 -7.28 -1.40 -5.99
C ILE A 52 -7.01 -0.92 -7.41
N SER A 53 -6.13 0.07 -7.58
CA SER A 53 -5.79 0.61 -8.90
C SER A 53 -5.17 -0.44 -9.82
N ALA A 54 -4.23 -1.25 -9.32
CA ALA A 54 -3.59 -2.30 -10.12
C ALA A 54 -4.57 -3.41 -10.51
N ILE A 55 -5.43 -3.85 -9.60
CA ILE A 55 -6.46 -4.86 -9.88
C ILE A 55 -7.48 -4.33 -10.91
N TRP A 56 -7.91 -3.09 -10.75
CA TRP A 56 -8.82 -2.45 -11.70
C TRP A 56 -8.19 -2.34 -13.10
N LYS A 57 -6.93 -1.88 -13.19
CA LYS A 57 -6.18 -1.80 -14.46
C LYS A 57 -6.03 -3.16 -15.11
N GLU A 58 -5.68 -4.20 -14.35
CA GLU A 58 -5.55 -5.57 -14.86
C GLU A 58 -6.88 -6.08 -15.44
N ARG A 59 -7.97 -5.96 -14.68
CA ARG A 59 -9.29 -6.40 -15.13
C ARG A 59 -9.74 -5.69 -16.40
N ASN A 60 -9.48 -4.38 -16.50
CA ASN A 60 -9.79 -3.62 -17.70
C ASN A 60 -8.92 -4.01 -18.89
N SER A 61 -7.62 -4.26 -18.68
CA SER A 61 -6.76 -4.71 -19.77
C SER A 61 -7.21 -6.06 -20.34
N ARG A 62 -7.70 -6.97 -19.48
CA ARG A 62 -8.13 -8.30 -19.89
C ARG A 62 -9.38 -8.29 -20.78
N ILE A 63 -10.23 -7.26 -20.68
CA ILE A 63 -11.38 -7.10 -21.59
C ILE A 63 -10.91 -6.97 -23.04
N PHE A 64 -9.76 -6.33 -23.27
CA PHE A 64 -9.26 -6.04 -24.62
C PHE A 64 -8.15 -6.98 -25.06
N SER A 65 -7.34 -7.51 -24.14
CA SER A 65 -6.18 -8.36 -24.48
C SER A 65 -6.43 -9.85 -24.29
N VAL A 66 -7.48 -10.26 -23.56
CA VAL A 66 -7.75 -11.64 -23.09
C VAL A 66 -6.63 -12.22 -22.17
N ALA A 67 -5.46 -11.58 -22.12
CA ALA A 67 -4.35 -11.98 -21.29
C ALA A 67 -4.56 -11.57 -19.83
N SER A 68 -4.24 -12.47 -18.91
CA SER A 68 -4.21 -12.20 -17.47
C SER A 68 -2.77 -11.94 -17.02
N CYS A 69 -2.58 -10.96 -16.14
CA CYS A 69 -1.29 -10.78 -15.48
C CYS A 69 -1.15 -11.72 -14.28
N SER A 70 0.04 -12.29 -14.10
CA SER A 70 0.32 -13.09 -12.91
C SER A 70 0.37 -12.23 -11.64
N ILE A 71 0.05 -12.81 -10.49
CA ILE A 71 0.11 -12.12 -9.18
C ILE A 71 1.49 -11.49 -8.93
N PRO A 72 2.64 -12.14 -9.20
CA PRO A 72 3.96 -11.52 -9.06
C PRO A 72 4.14 -10.24 -9.89
N VAL A 73 3.63 -10.22 -11.13
CA VAL A 73 3.71 -9.04 -12.01
C VAL A 73 2.89 -7.88 -11.44
N ILE A 74 1.67 -8.15 -10.98
CA ILE A 74 0.82 -7.14 -10.31
C ILE A 74 1.51 -6.61 -9.06
N ARG A 75 2.11 -7.49 -8.25
CA ARG A 75 2.84 -7.10 -7.03
C ARG A 75 4.03 -6.21 -7.34
N LYS A 76 4.83 -6.53 -8.37
CA LYS A 76 5.96 -5.70 -8.80
C LYS A 76 5.50 -4.31 -9.25
N SER A 77 4.39 -4.24 -9.97
CA SER A 77 3.78 -2.95 -10.37
C SER A 77 3.33 -2.11 -9.18
N ILE A 78 2.71 -2.75 -8.17
CA ILE A 78 2.30 -2.09 -6.93
C ILE A 78 3.51 -1.60 -6.14
N ASP A 79 4.50 -2.45 -5.91
CA ASP A 79 5.73 -2.08 -5.20
C ASP A 79 6.44 -0.91 -5.88
N ARG A 80 6.57 -0.94 -7.20
CA ARG A 80 7.14 0.17 -7.96
C ARG A 80 6.33 1.46 -7.78
N SER A 81 5.01 1.40 -7.93
CA SER A 81 4.15 2.57 -7.75
C SER A 81 4.20 3.12 -6.33
N LEU A 82 4.33 2.27 -5.32
CA LEU A 82 4.48 2.69 -3.93
C LEU A 82 5.81 3.40 -3.71
N ARG A 83 6.92 2.85 -4.20
CA ARG A 83 8.24 3.49 -4.10
C ARG A 83 8.24 4.87 -4.76
N ASP A 84 7.70 4.97 -5.98
CA ASP A 84 7.63 6.24 -6.72
C ASP A 84 6.78 7.29 -5.97
N ARG A 85 5.66 6.87 -5.37
CA ARG A 85 4.83 7.77 -4.54
C ARG A 85 5.53 8.15 -3.23
N LEU A 86 6.16 7.19 -2.56
CA LEU A 86 6.82 7.42 -1.27
C LEU A 86 8.05 8.31 -1.38
N LEU A 87 8.72 8.31 -2.54
CA LEU A 87 9.79 9.25 -2.87
C LEU A 87 9.30 10.71 -2.90
N SER A 88 8.03 10.95 -3.24
CA SER A 88 7.47 12.30 -3.28
C SER A 88 6.96 12.80 -1.91
N PHE A 89 7.03 11.98 -0.86
CA PHE A 89 6.64 12.42 0.49
C PHE A 89 7.86 13.00 1.23
N PRO A 90 7.82 14.29 1.61
CA PRO A 90 8.91 14.87 2.41
C PRO A 90 8.95 14.26 3.81
N ALA A 91 10.14 14.25 4.41
CA ALA A 91 10.27 13.95 5.83
C ALA A 91 9.59 15.06 6.66
N PRO A 92 8.84 14.72 7.72
CA PRO A 92 8.20 15.72 8.59
C PRO A 92 9.20 16.65 9.30
N SER A 93 10.42 16.16 9.54
CA SER A 93 11.52 16.88 10.18
C SER A 93 12.86 16.21 9.81
N SER A 94 13.99 16.87 10.07
CA SER A 94 15.33 16.30 9.81
C SER A 94 15.63 15.02 10.59
N SER A 95 14.94 14.79 11.70
CA SER A 95 15.07 13.61 12.57
C SER A 95 14.04 12.52 12.30
N ALA A 96 12.97 12.82 11.55
CA ALA A 96 11.91 11.86 11.27
C ALA A 96 12.30 10.95 10.09
N PRO A 97 12.04 9.63 10.17
CA PRO A 97 12.32 8.74 9.05
C PRO A 97 11.41 9.07 7.86
N PHE A 98 11.98 9.02 6.65
CA PHE A 98 11.21 9.07 5.42
C PHE A 98 10.24 7.89 5.34
N LEU A 99 9.03 8.11 4.81
CA LEU A 99 8.06 7.03 4.62
C LEU A 99 8.62 5.91 3.73
N LEU A 100 9.47 6.26 2.77
CA LEU A 100 10.18 5.28 1.93
C LEU A 100 11.13 4.40 2.75
N ALA A 101 11.83 4.95 3.74
CA ALA A 101 12.72 4.18 4.61
C ALA A 101 11.91 3.18 5.46
N VAL A 102 10.77 3.63 6.01
CA VAL A 102 9.83 2.74 6.73
C VAL A 102 9.33 1.63 5.81
N TYR A 103 8.99 1.95 4.56
CA TYR A 103 8.55 0.97 3.57
C TYR A 103 9.62 -0.07 3.24
N PHE A 104 10.87 0.35 3.00
CA PHE A 104 11.99 -0.56 2.74
C PHE A 104 12.33 -1.45 3.95
N GLY A 105 12.11 -0.97 5.18
CA GLY A 105 12.28 -1.80 6.37
C GLY A 105 11.31 -2.99 6.46
N CYS A 106 10.13 -2.89 5.82
CA CYS A 106 9.11 -3.94 5.87
C CYS A 106 9.05 -4.80 4.59
N ILE A 107 9.46 -4.25 3.44
CA ILE A 107 9.39 -4.94 2.15
C ILE A 107 10.81 -5.33 1.70
N PRO A 108 11.17 -6.63 1.73
CA PRO A 108 12.44 -7.08 1.17
C PRO A 108 12.51 -6.76 -0.33
N PHE A 109 13.70 -6.38 -0.79
CA PHE A 109 14.00 -6.25 -2.21
C PHE A 109 13.69 -7.58 -2.91
N VAL A 110 12.79 -7.54 -3.88
CA VAL A 110 12.57 -8.63 -4.84
C VAL A 110 13.37 -8.30 -6.10
#